data_AF-A0A916QQM1-F1
#
_entry.id   AF-A0A916QQM1-F1
#
_cell.length_a   1.000
_cell.length_b   1.000
_cell.length_c   1.000
_cell.angle_alpha   90.00
_cell.angle_beta   90.00
_cell.angle_gamma   90.00
#
_symmetry.space_group_name_H-M   'P 1'
#
loop_
_entity.id
_entity.type
_entity.pdbx_description
1 polymer ?
#
loop_
_entity_poly.entity_id
_entity_poly.type
_entity_poly.pdbx_seq_one_letter_code
_entity_poly.pdbx_strand_id
1 'polypeptide(L)'
;MVTYPKQGLRLVGNNIRIPLGTTVKRWFKLDSFLILMPSNLQFSEIKELRIRPRNRCFYVEFVYQKEIVTQNKLNSKNVLGIDPGINNWLSCVSNVGTSLIIDGRKVKSLNQWYNKRVSITIRR
;
A
#
# COMPACT_ATOMS: atom_id res chain seq x y z
N MET A 1 -5.45 -16.02 -4.32
CA MET A 1 -4.42 -15.03 -4.73
C MET A 1 -3.55 -15.70 -5.76
N VAL A 2 -3.21 -15.02 -6.85
CA VAL A 2 -2.31 -15.55 -7.88
C VAL A 2 -1.07 -14.65 -7.93
N THR A 3 0.11 -15.25 -8.00
CA THR A 3 1.39 -14.54 -8.03
C THR A 3 2.14 -14.93 -9.29
N TYR A 4 2.66 -13.94 -10.00
CA TYR A 4 3.47 -14.09 -11.19
C TYR A 4 4.89 -13.57 -10.90
N PRO A 5 5.91 -14.44 -10.91
CA PRO A 5 7.29 -13.98 -10.83
C PRO A 5 7.64 -13.21 -12.10
N LYS A 6 8.60 -12.29 -12.02
CA LYS A 6 9.05 -11.48 -13.17
C LYS A 6 9.36 -12.32 -14.42
N GLN A 7 9.91 -13.53 -14.25
CA GLN A 7 10.26 -14.43 -15.37
C GLN A 7 9.05 -14.82 -16.24
N GLY A 8 7.84 -14.83 -15.65
CA GLY A 8 6.60 -15.15 -16.34
C GLY A 8 5.91 -13.94 -16.96
N LEU A 9 6.43 -12.73 -16.76
CA LEU A 9 5.86 -11.47 -17.24
C LEU A 9 6.63 -10.97 -18.46
N ARG A 10 5.94 -10.36 -19.42
CA ARG A 10 6.57 -9.72 -20.59
C ARG A 10 6.05 -8.30 -20.77
N LEU A 11 6.94 -7.37 -21.06
CA LEU A 11 6.58 -6.02 -21.46
C LEU A 11 6.34 -6.00 -22.98
N VAL A 12 5.15 -5.58 -23.41
CA VAL A 12 4.75 -5.44 -24.81
C VAL A 12 4.27 -4.01 -25.00
N GLY A 13 5.14 -3.16 -25.55
CA GLY A 13 4.90 -1.72 -25.59
C GLY A 13 4.75 -1.14 -24.18
N ASN A 14 3.63 -0.48 -23.90
CA ASN A 14 3.31 0.09 -22.58
C ASN A 14 2.50 -0.86 -21.66
N ASN A 15 2.35 -2.13 -22.05
CA ASN A 15 1.52 -3.10 -21.34
C ASN A 15 2.34 -4.29 -20.84
N ILE A 16 1.97 -4.80 -19.67
CA ILE A 16 2.47 -6.04 -19.10
C ILE A 16 1.54 -7.17 -19.53
N ARG A 17 2.11 -8.16 -20.22
CA ARG A 17 1.43 -9.40 -20.60
C ARG A 17 1.54 -10.41 -19.46
N ILE A 18 0.38 -10.88 -19.00
CA ILE A 18 0.25 -11.87 -17.94
C ILE A 18 -0.37 -13.14 -18.53
N PRO A 19 0.32 -14.30 -18.46
CA PRO A 19 -0.21 -15.56 -18.96
C PRO A 19 -1.28 -16.12 -18.02
N LEU A 20 -2.37 -16.66 -18.57
CA LEU A 20 -3.48 -17.24 -17.81
C LEU A 20 -3.34 -18.76 -17.58
N GLY A 21 -2.30 -19.38 -18.12
CA GLY A 21 -2.04 -20.81 -18.00
C GLY A 21 -2.82 -21.66 -19.02
N THR A 22 -2.43 -22.93 -19.13
CA THR A 22 -2.95 -23.85 -20.17
C THR A 22 -4.42 -24.21 -19.98
N THR A 23 -4.88 -24.35 -18.72
CA THR A 23 -6.28 -24.66 -18.41
C THR A 23 -7.23 -23.54 -18.83
N VAL A 24 -6.90 -22.29 -18.50
CA VAL A 24 -7.71 -21.12 -18.89
C VAL A 24 -7.73 -20.95 -20.40
N LYS A 25 -6.59 -21.17 -21.06
CA LYS A 25 -6.50 -21.17 -22.53
C LYS A 25 -7.41 -22.21 -23.17
N ARG A 26 -7.50 -23.42 -22.61
CA ARG A 26 -8.38 -24.48 -23.15
C ARG A 26 -9.85 -24.17 -22.96
N TRP A 27 -10.24 -23.73 -21.76
CA TRP A 27 -11.67 -23.52 -21.43
C TRP A 27 -12.23 -22.22 -21.99
N PHE A 28 -11.45 -21.14 -21.96
CA PHE A 28 -11.91 -19.80 -22.31
C PHE A 28 -11.29 -19.25 -23.59
N LYS A 29 -10.37 -19.99 -24.22
CA LYS A 29 -9.59 -19.53 -25.40
C LYS A 29 -8.81 -18.23 -25.14
N LEU A 30 -8.55 -17.93 -23.87
CA LEU A 30 -7.78 -16.77 -23.43
C LEU A 30 -6.38 -17.19 -23.01
N ASP A 31 -5.38 -16.74 -23.77
CA ASP A 31 -3.97 -17.08 -23.52
C ASP A 31 -3.33 -16.18 -22.46
N SER A 32 -3.61 -14.87 -22.55
CA SER A 32 -3.05 -13.85 -21.68
C SER A 32 -3.94 -12.62 -21.66
N PHE A 33 -3.78 -11.78 -20.65
CA PHE A 33 -4.36 -10.45 -20.62
C PHE A 33 -3.27 -9.40 -20.41
N LEU A 34 -3.62 -8.14 -20.69
CA LEU A 34 -2.72 -7.00 -20.67
C LEU A 34 -3.11 -6.06 -19.54
N ILE A 35 -2.11 -5.58 -18.79
CA ILE A 35 -2.27 -4.51 -17.79
C ILE A 35 -1.37 -3.36 -18.18
N LEU A 36 -1.85 -2.13 -18.09
CA LEU A 36 -1.05 -0.93 -18.30
C LEU A 36 0.09 -0.84 -17.28
N MET A 37 1.30 -0.55 -17.76
CA MET A 37 2.44 -0.30 -16.88
C MET A 37 2.22 1.03 -16.13
N PRO A 38 2.36 1.06 -14.79
CA PRO A 38 2.29 2.31 -14.03
C PRO A 38 3.47 3.24 -14.41
N SER A 39 3.20 4.55 -14.50
CA SER A 39 4.20 5.55 -14.90
C SER A 39 5.30 5.80 -13.87
N ASN A 40 5.06 5.44 -12.61
CA ASN A 40 5.94 5.70 -11.48
C ASN A 40 6.84 4.52 -11.08
N LEU A 41 6.93 3.48 -11.92
CA LEU A 41 7.72 2.28 -11.67
C LEU A 41 8.37 1.81 -12.96
N GLN A 42 9.61 1.33 -12.90
CA GLN A 42 10.25 0.71 -14.06
C GLN A 42 10.01 -0.80 -14.07
N PHE A 43 9.79 -1.39 -15.25
CA PHE A 43 9.58 -2.83 -15.38
C PHE A 43 10.78 -3.66 -14.87
N SER A 44 11.98 -3.08 -14.95
CA SER A 44 13.22 -3.66 -14.43
C SER A 44 13.19 -3.87 -12.90
N GLU A 45 12.46 -3.03 -12.16
CA GLU A 45 12.43 -3.04 -10.69
C GLU A 45 11.43 -4.08 -10.14
N ILE A 46 10.45 -4.48 -10.95
CA ILE A 46 9.43 -5.46 -10.54
C ILE A 46 10.09 -6.81 -10.28
N LYS A 47 9.81 -7.38 -9.10
CA LYS A 47 10.16 -8.77 -8.74
C LYS A 47 9.00 -9.74 -9.00
N GLU A 48 7.78 -9.31 -8.68
CA GLU A 48 6.57 -10.11 -8.83
C GLU A 48 5.33 -9.21 -9.00
N LEU A 49 4.31 -9.77 -9.65
CA LEU A 49 2.98 -9.19 -9.79
C LEU A 49 1.97 -10.10 -9.11
N ARG A 50 1.13 -9.55 -8.24
CA ARG A 50 0.14 -10.31 -7.49
C ARG A 50 -1.26 -9.84 -7.82
N ILE A 51 -2.18 -10.78 -7.95
CA ILE A 51 -3.61 -10.52 -8.17
C ILE A 51 -4.37 -10.96 -6.92
N ARG A 52 -4.98 -9.99 -6.24
CA ARG A 52 -5.70 -10.16 -4.97
C ARG A 52 -7.19 -9.84 -5.16
N PRO A 53 -8.10 -10.83 -5.04
CA PRO A 53 -9.52 -10.52 -4.96
C PRO A 53 -9.82 -9.92 -3.59
N ARG A 54 -10.43 -8.72 -3.55
CA ARG A 54 -10.88 -8.06 -2.31
C ARG A 54 -12.05 -7.13 -2.63
N ASN A 55 -13.05 -7.11 -1.77
CA ASN A 55 -14.21 -6.19 -1.86
C ASN A 55 -14.90 -6.20 -3.24
N ARG A 56 -15.14 -7.39 -3.82
CA ARG A 56 -15.73 -7.58 -5.16
C ARG A 56 -14.90 -7.01 -6.33
N CYS A 57 -13.64 -6.65 -6.09
CA CYS A 57 -12.70 -6.18 -7.11
C CYS A 57 -11.41 -7.03 -7.09
N PHE A 58 -10.63 -6.93 -8.16
CA PHE A 58 -9.27 -7.48 -8.22
C PHE A 58 -8.25 -6.36 -8.10
N TYR A 59 -7.32 -6.50 -7.17
CA TYR A 59 -6.18 -5.61 -7.01
C TYR A 59 -4.96 -6.22 -7.67
N VAL A 60 -4.24 -5.40 -8.41
CA VAL A 60 -2.97 -5.74 -9.03
C VAL A 60 -1.88 -5.06 -8.21
N GLU A 61 -1.07 -5.87 -7.54
CA GLU A 61 0.00 -5.39 -6.67
C GLU A 61 1.35 -5.65 -7.34
N PHE A 62 2.15 -4.59 -7.50
CA PHE A 62 3.51 -4.66 -7.99
C PHE A 62 4.46 -4.70 -6.81
N VAL A 63 5.28 -5.75 -6.70
CA VAL A 63 6.29 -5.86 -5.67
C VAL A 63 7.66 -5.62 -6.29
N TYR A 64 8.40 -4.69 -5.71
CA TYR A 64 9.73 -4.30 -6.13
C TYR A 64 10.60 -4.04 -4.90
N GLN A 65 11.92 -4.11 -5.07
CA GLN A 65 12.84 -3.72 -4.00
C GLN A 65 13.11 -2.22 -4.14
N LYS A 66 12.94 -1.49 -3.04
CA LYS A 66 13.32 -0.08 -2.95
C LYS A 66 14.54 0.02 -2.05
N GLU A 67 15.56 0.73 -2.50
CA GLU A 67 16.69 1.07 -1.64
C GLU A 67 16.21 2.02 -0.53
N ILE A 68 16.65 1.75 0.69
CA ILE A 68 16.40 2.65 1.81
C ILE A 68 17.28 3.86 1.58
N VAL A 69 16.65 5.01 1.29
CA VAL A 69 17.38 6.28 1.22
C VAL A 69 17.80 6.62 2.65
N THR A 70 19.03 6.28 3.00
CA THR A 70 19.66 6.79 4.23
C THR A 70 19.81 8.29 4.04
N GLN A 71 19.08 9.09 4.84
CA GLN A 71 19.23 10.54 4.82
C GLN A 71 20.59 10.89 5.45
N ASN A 72 21.62 11.04 4.61
CA ASN A 72 23.01 11.17 5.04
C ASN A 72 23.38 12.54 5.66
N LYS A 73 22.39 13.40 5.96
CA LYS A 73 22.61 14.74 6.54
C LYS A 73 21.62 15.04 7.67
N LEU A 74 21.53 14.16 8.66
CA LEU A 74 20.83 14.46 9.92
C LEU A 74 21.81 15.15 10.88
N ASN A 75 21.41 16.28 11.46
CA ASN A 75 22.17 16.91 12.54
C ASN A 75 21.84 16.19 13.85
N SER A 76 22.80 15.46 14.41
CA SER A 76 22.64 14.71 15.66
C SER A 76 22.32 15.58 16.88
N LYS A 77 22.49 16.91 16.79
CA LYS A 77 22.09 17.85 17.84
C LYS A 77 20.60 18.18 17.81
N ASN A 78 19.90 17.94 16.69
CA ASN A 78 18.48 18.22 16.59
C ASN A 78 17.70 17.02 17.14
N VAL A 79 16.84 17.28 18.12
CA VAL A 79 16.03 16.26 18.78
C VAL A 79 14.56 16.60 18.60
N LEU A 80 13.77 15.58 18.26
CA LEU A 80 12.31 15.65 18.17
C LEU A 80 11.71 14.73 19.24
N GLY A 81 11.10 15.33 20.26
CA GLY A 81 10.25 14.61 21.20
C GLY A 81 8.87 14.39 20.58
N ILE A 82 8.35 13.17 20.68
CA ILE A 82 7.02 12.80 20.18
C ILE A 82 6.25 12.20 21.35
N ASP A 83 5.15 12.84 21.73
CA ASP A 83 4.25 12.38 22.78
C ASP A 83 2.87 12.03 22.20
N PRO A 84 2.51 10.75 22.08
CA PRO A 84 1.20 10.33 21.58
C PRO A 84 0.12 10.45 22.66
N GLY A 85 -1.01 11.06 22.33
CA GLY A 85 -2.15 11.25 23.24
C GLY A 85 -3.51 10.92 22.60
N ILE A 86 -4.59 11.11 23.36
CA ILE A 86 -5.97 10.84 22.89
C ILE A 86 -6.60 12.09 22.25
N ASN A 87 -6.51 13.23 22.93
CA ASN A 87 -7.11 14.48 22.45
C ASN A 87 -6.17 15.20 21.48
N ASN A 88 -4.88 15.23 21.80
CA ASN A 88 -3.79 15.57 20.89
C ASN A 88 -3.16 14.24 20.48
N TRP A 89 -3.46 13.76 19.28
CA TRP A 89 -3.01 12.45 18.84
C TRP A 89 -1.48 12.34 18.88
N LEU A 90 -0.81 13.40 18.47
CA LEU A 90 0.64 13.55 18.55
C LEU A 90 0.98 14.98 18.94
N SER A 91 1.77 15.14 20.00
CA SER A 91 2.42 16.40 20.35
C SER A 91 3.91 16.24 20.07
N CYS A 92 4.42 16.98 19.09
CA CYS A 92 5.80 16.94 18.68
C CYS A 92 6.49 18.24 19.09
N VAL A 93 7.61 18.14 19.80
CA VAL A 93 8.41 19.30 20.24
C VAL A 93 9.84 19.11 19.77
N SER A 94 10.37 20.10 19.05
CA SER A 94 11.77 20.12 18.64
C SER A 94 12.58 21.08 19.49
N ASN A 95 13.86 20.77 19.68
CA ASN A 95 14.80 21.71 20.31
C ASN A 95 15.20 22.89 19.40
N VAL A 96 14.75 22.89 18.13
CA VAL A 96 14.94 23.99 17.16
C VAL A 96 13.76 24.98 17.21
N GLY A 97 12.91 24.90 18.23
CA GLY A 97 11.84 25.88 18.49
C GLY A 97 10.54 25.67 17.72
N THR A 98 10.41 24.57 16.97
CA THR A 98 9.14 24.21 16.30
C THR A 98 8.37 23.21 17.14
N SER A 99 7.08 23.48 17.39
CA SER A 99 6.12 22.54 17.97
C SER A 99 4.99 22.25 16.99
N LEU A 100 4.54 21.00 16.97
CA LEU A 100 3.45 20.53 16.12
C LEU A 100 2.48 19.73 16.98
N ILE A 101 1.19 20.05 16.89
CA ILE A 101 0.13 19.27 17.53
C ILE A 101 -0.77 18.73 16.44
N ILE A 102 -0.99 17.42 16.45
CA ILE A 102 -1.93 16.75 15.55
C ILE A 102 -3.20 16.43 16.35
N ASP A 103 -4.34 16.99 15.94
CA ASP A 103 -5.62 16.79 16.62
C ASP A 103 -6.10 15.33 16.54
N GLY A 104 -6.39 14.74 17.70
CA GLY A 104 -6.90 13.36 17.82
C GLY A 104 -8.41 13.25 17.92
N ARG A 105 -9.14 14.36 18.09
CA ARG A 105 -10.60 14.35 18.28
C ARG A 105 -11.32 13.67 17.11
N LYS A 106 -10.87 13.89 15.88
CA LYS A 106 -11.42 13.25 14.69
C LYS A 106 -11.29 11.73 14.75
N VAL A 107 -10.09 11.21 15.07
CA VAL A 107 -9.85 9.77 15.20
C VAL A 107 -10.67 9.17 16.34
N LYS A 108 -10.76 9.86 17.47
CA LYS A 108 -11.61 9.48 18.62
C LYS A 108 -13.09 9.37 18.22
N SER A 109 -13.61 10.34 17.47
CA SER A 109 -15.01 10.32 17.00
C SER A 109 -15.31 9.15 16.07
N LEU A 110 -14.37 8.81 15.18
CA LEU A 110 -14.48 7.66 14.27
C LEU A 110 -14.47 6.34 15.03
N ASN A 111 -13.57 6.21 16.03
CA ASN A 111 -13.50 5.02 16.87
C ASN A 111 -14.79 4.83 17.69
N GLN A 112 -15.36 5.92 18.23
CA GLN A 112 -16.63 5.88 18.93
C GLN A 112 -17.77 5.41 18.01
N TRP A 113 -17.85 5.92 16.78
CA TRP A 113 -18.86 5.50 15.81
C TRP A 113 -18.69 4.04 15.39
N TYR A 114 -17.45 3.58 15.18
CA TYR A 114 -17.15 2.17 14.91
C TYR A 114 -17.63 1.27 16.05
N ASN A 115 -17.33 1.61 17.30
CA ASN A 115 -17.79 0.86 18.47
C ASN A 115 -19.33 0.82 18.57
N LYS A 116 -20.01 1.92 18.23
CA LYS A 116 -21.48 1.92 18.13
C LYS A 116 -21.98 0.94 17.07
N ARG A 117 -21.40 0.94 15.87
CA ARG A 117 -21.79 0.01 14.79
C ARG A 117 -21.56 -1.44 15.15
N VAL A 118 -20.37 -1.77 15.68
CA VAL A 118 -20.04 -3.14 16.09
C VAL A 118 -20.97 -3.60 17.22
N SER A 119 -21.26 -2.74 18.19
CA SER A 119 -22.21 -3.06 19.26
C SER A 119 -23.62 -3.35 18.73
N ILE A 120 -24.09 -2.59 17.73
CA ILE A 120 -25.39 -2.83 17.08
C ILE A 120 -25.39 -4.15 16.30
N THR A 121 -24.30 -4.48 15.62
CA THR A 121 -24.17 -5.72 14.85
C THR A 121 -24.06 -6.98 15.73
N ILE A 122 -23.41 -6.89 16.90
CA ILE A 122 -23.27 -8.03 17.84
C ILE A 122 -24.56 -8.29 18.64
N ARG A 123 -25.45 -7.29 18.76
CA ARG A 123 -26.73 -7.40 19.48
C ARG A 123 -27.91 -7.88 18.60
N ARG A 124 -27.65 -8.29 17.36
CA ARG A 124 -28.60 -8.93 16.45
C ARG A 124 -28.12 -10.34 16.14
#